data_AF-A0AAV7I425-F1
#
_entry.id   AF-A0AAV7I425-F1
#
_cell.length_a   1.000
_cell.length_b   1.000
_cell.length_c   1.000
_cell.angle_alpha   90.00
_cell.angle_beta   90.00
_cell.angle_gamma   90.00
#
_symmetry.space_group_name_H-M   'P 1'
#
loop_
_entity.id
_entity.type
_entity.pdbx_description
1 polymer ?
#
loop_
_entity_poly.entity_id
_entity_poly.type
_entity_poly.pdbx_seq_one_letter_code
_entity_poly.pdbx_strand_id
1 'polypeptide(L)'
;MIQQHGEEENYTKDLHNKKLLWHGTRLNNIGAIFSKGLKICPLNAKHTGHMFGKGIYFTSISLKADNYSKSLVCNGNLQGIMLLCEVALGNMKEFYRAQNMKKLSDGVHSVFVRGISSPRDSIHISRGVEVPFEPLVNVPLFQKPQFRHNQFVIYNPAQVRIRYLVCVDFECLS
;
A
#
# COMPACT_ATOMS: atom_id res chain seq x y z
N MET A 1 9.99 -2.02 15.55
CA MET A 1 9.52 -3.06 14.60
C MET A 1 8.27 -3.68 15.20
N ILE A 2 7.19 -3.79 14.43
CA ILE A 2 5.93 -4.39 14.90
C ILE A 2 5.91 -5.86 14.48
N GLN A 3 5.43 -6.71 15.37
CA GLN A 3 5.20 -8.12 15.11
C GLN A 3 3.83 -8.49 15.69
N GLN A 4 2.83 -8.69 14.84
CA GLN A 4 1.52 -9.13 15.30
C GLN A 4 1.53 -10.64 15.60
N HIS A 5 0.77 -11.04 16.61
CA HIS A 5 0.65 -12.46 16.97
C HIS A 5 0.06 -13.27 15.80
N GLY A 6 0.71 -14.37 15.42
CA GLY A 6 0.30 -15.24 14.30
C GLY A 6 0.54 -14.67 12.89
N GLU A 7 1.02 -13.45 12.74
CA GLU A 7 1.25 -12.82 11.41
C GLU A 7 2.38 -13.50 10.64
N GLU A 8 3.42 -13.95 11.34
CA GLU A 8 4.53 -14.70 10.75
C GLU A 8 4.10 -16.08 10.22
N GLU A 9 3.07 -16.70 10.80
CA GLU A 9 2.55 -18.00 10.36
C GLU A 9 1.58 -17.86 9.18
N ASN A 10 0.81 -16.76 9.14
CA ASN A 10 -0.17 -16.50 8.11
C ASN A 10 0.39 -15.79 6.86
N TYR A 11 1.59 -15.23 6.93
CA TYR A 11 2.20 -14.52 5.81
C TYR A 11 2.63 -15.48 4.68
N THR A 12 2.32 -15.14 3.43
CA THR A 12 2.66 -15.97 2.25
C THR A 12 4.16 -15.88 1.93
N LYS A 13 4.99 -16.60 2.71
CA LYS A 13 6.46 -16.50 2.64
C LYS A 13 7.05 -16.91 1.29
N ASP A 14 6.40 -17.84 0.60
CA ASP A 14 6.94 -18.42 -0.63
C ASP A 14 6.64 -17.58 -1.88
N LEU A 15 5.79 -16.57 -1.75
CA LEU A 15 5.46 -15.70 -2.86
C LEU A 15 6.59 -14.67 -3.11
N HIS A 16 7.05 -14.61 -4.35
CA HIS A 16 8.13 -13.72 -4.79
C HIS A 16 7.68 -12.26 -4.95
N ASN A 17 8.58 -11.38 -5.39
CA ASN A 17 8.31 -9.95 -5.61
C ASN A 17 7.75 -9.27 -4.35
N LYS A 18 8.56 -9.25 -3.29
CA LYS A 18 8.21 -8.61 -2.02
C LYS A 18 8.68 -7.17 -2.03
N LYS A 19 7.79 -6.24 -1.71
CA LYS A 19 8.11 -4.81 -1.59
C LYS A 19 7.71 -4.28 -0.22
N LEU A 20 8.50 -3.36 0.33
CA LEU A 20 8.09 -2.54 1.46
C LEU A 20 7.32 -1.33 0.93
N LEU A 21 6.04 -1.23 1.24
CA LEU A 21 5.12 -0.24 0.68
C LEU A 21 4.32 0.48 1.76
N TRP A 22 3.91 1.70 1.45
CA TRP A 22 3.11 2.55 2.34
C TRP A 22 1.63 2.20 2.28
N HIS A 23 0.99 2.19 3.44
CA HIS A 23 -0.45 2.14 3.61
C HIS A 23 -0.90 3.28 4.53
N GLY A 24 -1.67 4.22 3.99
CA GLY A 24 -2.30 5.30 4.76
C GLY A 24 -3.60 4.84 5.38
N THR A 25 -3.85 5.19 6.64
CA THR A 25 -5.08 4.83 7.33
C THR A 25 -5.46 5.87 8.36
N ARG A 26 -6.75 5.92 8.71
CA ARG A 26 -7.24 6.83 9.76
C ARG A 26 -6.82 6.32 11.13
N LEU A 27 -6.54 7.23 12.07
CA LEU A 27 -6.13 6.87 13.43
C LEU A 27 -7.10 5.89 14.11
N ASN A 28 -8.41 6.11 13.95
CA ASN A 28 -9.45 5.27 14.52
C ASN A 28 -9.41 3.80 14.05
N ASN A 29 -8.74 3.52 12.92
CA ASN A 29 -8.60 2.16 12.41
C ASN A 29 -7.40 1.42 13.03
N ILE A 30 -6.45 2.12 13.65
CA ILE A 30 -5.16 1.54 14.09
C ILE A 30 -5.36 0.42 15.11
N GLY A 31 -6.24 0.61 16.11
CA GLY A 31 -6.54 -0.45 17.09
C GLY A 31 -7.13 -1.72 16.46
N ALA A 32 -7.98 -1.57 15.45
CA ALA A 32 -8.53 -2.71 14.70
C ALA A 32 -7.47 -3.39 13.83
N ILE A 33 -6.60 -2.61 13.19
CA ILE A 33 -5.50 -3.11 12.35
C ILE A 33 -4.48 -3.89 13.20
N PHE A 34 -4.16 -3.42 14.41
CA PHE A 34 -3.23 -4.14 15.28
C PHE A 34 -3.80 -5.38 15.94
N SER A 35 -5.10 -5.40 16.22
CA SER A 35 -5.75 -6.57 16.80
C SER A 35 -6.08 -7.65 15.77
N LYS A 36 -6.34 -7.28 14.51
CA LYS A 36 -6.94 -8.18 13.51
C LYS A 36 -6.25 -8.18 12.15
N GLY A 37 -5.15 -7.45 11.99
CA GLY A 37 -4.46 -7.25 10.71
C GLY A 37 -5.22 -6.34 9.73
N LEU A 38 -4.59 -6.08 8.58
CA LEU A 38 -5.26 -5.39 7.46
C LEU A 38 -6.29 -6.33 6.82
N LYS A 39 -7.53 -5.86 6.66
CA LYS A 39 -8.62 -6.65 6.10
C LYS A 39 -9.14 -6.05 4.81
N ILE A 40 -9.57 -6.93 3.91
CA ILE A 40 -10.35 -6.53 2.75
C ILE A 40 -11.74 -6.09 3.23
N CYS A 41 -12.21 -4.96 2.72
CA CYS A 41 -13.52 -4.44 3.07
C CYS A 41 -14.61 -5.48 2.78
N PRO A 42 -15.57 -5.71 3.70
CA PRO A 42 -16.63 -6.68 3.50
C PRO A 42 -17.49 -6.38 2.26
N LEU A 43 -18.09 -7.43 1.68
CA LEU A 43 -18.88 -7.34 0.43
C LEU A 43 -20.03 -6.34 0.50
N ASN A 44 -20.57 -6.07 1.69
CA ASN A 44 -21.72 -5.19 1.88
C ASN A 44 -21.33 -3.72 2.13
N ALA A 45 -20.05 -3.40 2.30
CA ALA A 45 -19.62 -2.03 2.53
C ALA A 45 -19.73 -1.18 1.25
N LYS A 46 -20.48 -0.07 1.34
CA LYS A 46 -20.61 0.96 0.30
C LYS A 46 -19.40 1.88 0.35
N HIS A 47 -18.31 1.48 -0.29
CA HIS A 47 -17.15 2.36 -0.48
C HIS A 47 -17.05 2.81 -1.93
N THR A 48 -17.20 4.11 -2.16
CA THR A 48 -16.73 4.79 -3.36
C THR A 48 -15.19 4.90 -3.27
N GLY A 49 -14.46 4.57 -4.34
CA GLY A 49 -13.00 4.71 -4.39
C GLY A 49 -12.17 3.44 -4.67
N HIS A 50 -12.79 2.26 -4.74
CA HIS A 50 -12.12 1.01 -5.13
C HIS A 50 -12.01 0.87 -6.65
N MET A 51 -11.10 1.62 -7.25
CA MET A 51 -10.90 1.65 -8.71
C MET A 51 -10.39 0.35 -9.32
N PHE A 52 -10.04 -0.62 -8.47
CA PHE A 52 -9.53 -1.95 -8.83
C PHE A 52 -10.19 -3.04 -7.98
N GLY A 53 -11.45 -2.85 -7.56
CA GLY A 53 -12.16 -3.83 -6.74
C GLY A 53 -11.76 -3.83 -5.26
N LYS A 54 -12.34 -4.75 -4.49
CA LYS A 54 -12.16 -4.82 -3.03
C LYS A 54 -10.83 -5.50 -2.68
N GLY A 55 -9.80 -4.69 -2.48
CA GLY A 55 -8.48 -5.15 -2.07
C GLY A 55 -7.85 -4.25 -1.01
N ILE A 56 -6.62 -4.57 -0.60
CA ILE A 56 -5.80 -3.74 0.28
C ILE A 56 -4.84 -2.96 -0.59
N TYR A 57 -4.86 -1.64 -0.48
CA TYR A 57 -4.16 -0.71 -1.37
C TYR A 57 -2.88 -0.20 -0.72
N PHE A 58 -1.82 -0.15 -1.52
CA PHE A 58 -0.50 0.32 -1.14
C PHE A 58 0.09 1.24 -2.21
N THR A 59 1.12 1.99 -1.84
CA THR A 59 1.89 2.82 -2.76
C THR A 59 3.37 2.84 -2.36
N SER A 60 4.25 3.12 -3.32
CA SER A 60 5.69 3.28 -3.07
C SER A 60 6.07 4.71 -2.66
N ILE A 61 5.10 5.61 -2.48
CA ILE A 61 5.33 7.04 -2.23
C ILE A 61 4.58 7.48 -0.98
N SER A 62 5.32 7.98 0.02
CA SER A 62 4.77 8.42 1.30
C SER A 62 3.74 9.53 1.16
N LEU A 63 4.03 10.57 0.36
CA LEU A 63 3.14 11.72 0.14
C LEU A 63 1.73 11.33 -0.33
N LYS A 64 1.59 10.21 -1.06
CA LYS A 64 0.28 9.73 -1.49
C LYS A 64 -0.47 8.99 -0.38
N ALA A 65 0.25 8.26 0.47
CA ALA A 65 -0.34 7.58 1.61
C ALA A 65 -0.80 8.57 2.70
N ASP A 66 -0.19 9.76 2.77
CA ASP A 66 -0.68 10.86 3.60
C ASP A 66 -2.13 11.26 3.27
N ASN A 67 -2.51 11.38 1.99
CA ASN A 67 -3.90 11.71 1.61
C ASN A 67 -4.98 10.78 2.19
N TYR A 68 -4.61 9.56 2.60
CA TYR A 68 -5.52 8.59 3.25
C TYR A 68 -5.39 8.57 4.78
N SER A 69 -4.31 9.13 5.31
CA SER A 69 -4.05 9.33 6.72
C SER A 69 -4.81 10.59 7.15
N LYS A 70 -6.03 10.43 7.66
CA LYS A 70 -6.72 11.59 8.23
C LYS A 70 -5.95 12.05 9.45
N SER A 71 -5.30 13.20 9.31
CA SER A 71 -4.51 13.81 10.35
C SER A 71 -5.41 14.36 11.47
N LEU A 72 -4.92 14.32 12.70
CA LEU A 72 -5.53 14.95 13.86
C LEU A 72 -4.66 16.10 14.34
N VAL A 73 -5.28 17.14 14.89
CA VAL A 73 -4.53 18.19 15.57
C VAL A 73 -4.19 17.70 16.97
N CYS A 74 -2.91 17.51 17.24
CA CYS A 74 -2.38 17.14 18.56
C CYS A 74 -1.38 18.23 18.98
N ASN A 75 -1.63 18.89 20.11
CA ASN A 75 -0.79 19.97 20.65
C ASN A 75 -0.51 21.12 19.64
N GLY A 76 -1.46 21.43 18.76
CA GLY A 76 -1.32 22.46 17.73
C GLY A 76 -0.66 21.99 16.43
N ASN A 77 -0.10 20.77 16.40
CA ASN A 77 0.50 20.18 15.20
C ASN A 77 -0.44 19.17 14.55
N LEU A 78 -0.41 19.11 13.22
CA LEU A 78 -1.19 18.15 12.47
C LEU A 78 -0.41 16.82 12.42
N GLN A 79 -0.90 15.78 13.10
CA GLN A 79 -0.24 14.48 13.17
C GLN A 79 -0.99 13.40 12.38
N GLY A 80 -0.26 12.58 11.65
CA GLY A 80 -0.77 11.42 10.94
C GLY A 80 -0.09 10.12 11.35
N ILE A 81 -0.77 9.01 11.06
CA ILE A 81 -0.19 7.68 11.18
C ILE A 81 -0.22 7.00 9.81
N MET A 82 0.94 6.49 9.42
CA MET A 82 1.13 5.69 8.23
C MET A 82 1.77 4.35 8.59
N LEU A 83 1.51 3.33 7.79
CA LEU A 83 2.11 2.01 7.97
C LEU A 83 3.08 1.73 6.82
N LEU A 84 4.23 1.14 7.15
CA LEU A 84 5.08 0.45 6.19
C LEU A 84 4.86 -1.05 6.31
N CYS A 85 4.47 -1.63 5.19
CA CYS A 85 4.05 -3.02 5.09
C CYS A 85 4.92 -3.77 4.10
N GLU A 86 5.38 -4.95 4.48
CA GLU A 86 5.98 -5.90 3.55
C GLU A 86 4.86 -6.62 2.80
N VAL A 87 4.82 -6.44 1.48
CA VAL A 87 3.74 -6.93 0.62
C VAL A 87 4.33 -7.92 -0.39
N ALA A 88 3.86 -9.17 -0.34
CA ALA A 88 4.21 -10.19 -1.32
C ALA A 88 3.29 -10.05 -2.55
N LEU A 89 3.81 -9.49 -3.63
CA LEU A 89 3.01 -9.13 -4.81
C LEU A 89 2.91 -10.28 -5.81
N GLY A 90 3.89 -11.18 -5.86
CA GLY A 90 4.00 -12.24 -6.85
C GLY A 90 3.87 -11.72 -8.29
N ASN A 91 3.26 -12.54 -9.15
CA ASN A 91 2.86 -12.13 -10.50
C ASN A 91 1.78 -11.04 -10.43
N MET A 92 2.09 -9.86 -10.97
CA MET A 92 1.19 -8.72 -10.98
C MET A 92 0.52 -8.56 -12.34
N LYS A 93 -0.76 -8.17 -12.35
CA LYS A 93 -1.42 -7.68 -13.56
C LYS A 93 -1.35 -6.16 -13.62
N GLU A 94 -0.78 -5.65 -14.70
CA GLU A 94 -0.58 -4.21 -14.89
C GLU A 94 -1.80 -3.52 -15.51
N PHE A 95 -2.16 -2.35 -14.98
CA PHE A 95 -3.20 -1.48 -15.52
C PHE A 95 -2.77 0.00 -15.54
N TYR A 96 -3.25 0.73 -16.53
CA TYR A 96 -2.99 2.17 -16.71
C TYR A 96 -4.21 3.05 -16.34
N ARG A 97 -5.39 2.44 -16.24
CA ARG A 97 -6.68 3.10 -16.00
C ARG A 97 -7.51 2.28 -15.02
N ALA A 98 -8.49 2.90 -14.37
CA ALA A 98 -9.39 2.22 -13.46
C ALA A 98 -10.08 1.01 -14.14
N GLN A 99 -10.20 -0.10 -13.40
CA GLN A 99 -10.83 -1.32 -13.88
C GLN A 99 -11.69 -1.93 -12.77
N ASN A 100 -12.96 -2.23 -13.06
CA ASN A 100 -13.84 -2.86 -12.09
C ASN A 100 -13.53 -4.35 -11.94
N MET A 101 -12.47 -4.65 -11.19
CA MET A 101 -11.99 -6.01 -10.96
C MET A 101 -12.91 -6.74 -9.97
N LYS A 102 -13.41 -7.90 -10.39
CA LYS A 102 -14.17 -8.82 -9.51
C LYS A 102 -13.32 -10.01 -9.04
N LYS A 103 -12.41 -10.49 -9.89
CA LYS A 103 -11.54 -11.65 -9.63
C LYS A 103 -10.23 -11.48 -10.41
N LEU A 104 -9.13 -11.99 -9.84
CA LEU A 104 -7.87 -12.16 -10.57
C LEU A 104 -7.93 -13.40 -11.45
N SER A 105 -7.22 -13.38 -12.58
CA SER A 105 -6.98 -14.57 -13.40
C SER A 105 -6.04 -15.53 -12.69
N ASP A 106 -6.10 -16.81 -13.05
CA ASP A 106 -5.24 -17.83 -12.45
C ASP A 106 -3.76 -17.50 -12.64
N GLY A 107 -2.96 -17.74 -11.59
CA GLY A 107 -1.54 -17.40 -11.56
C GLY A 107 -1.21 -15.91 -11.37
N VAL A 108 -2.20 -15.03 -11.24
CA VAL A 108 -2.02 -13.61 -10.87
C VAL A 108 -2.34 -13.42 -9.39
N HIS A 109 -1.47 -12.73 -8.67
CA HIS A 109 -1.56 -12.60 -7.21
C HIS A 109 -1.86 -11.17 -6.75
N SER A 110 -1.62 -10.17 -7.59
CA SER A 110 -1.89 -8.76 -7.26
C SER A 110 -2.10 -7.91 -8.50
N VAL A 111 -2.56 -6.68 -8.28
CA VAL A 111 -2.68 -5.65 -9.31
C VAL A 111 -1.61 -4.60 -9.10
N PHE A 112 -0.96 -4.24 -10.21
CA PHE A 112 -0.06 -3.11 -10.28
C PHE A 112 -0.68 -2.03 -11.17
N VAL A 113 -0.85 -0.83 -10.63
CA VAL A 113 -1.40 0.30 -11.35
C VAL A 113 -0.25 1.23 -11.68
N ARG A 114 0.08 1.37 -12.96
CA ARG A 114 1.15 2.25 -13.42
C ARG A 114 0.73 3.70 -13.24
N GLY A 115 1.59 4.50 -12.62
CA GLY A 115 1.49 5.94 -12.54
C GLY A 115 2.43 6.64 -13.53
N ILE A 116 2.24 7.95 -13.69
CA ILE A 116 3.15 8.82 -14.47
C ILE A 116 4.55 8.82 -13.85
N SER A 117 4.64 8.87 -12.52
CA SER A 117 5.89 8.87 -11.79
C SER A 117 6.03 7.72 -10.80
N SER A 118 7.27 7.28 -10.62
CA SER A 118 7.66 6.29 -9.64
C SER A 118 9.05 6.59 -9.07
N PRO A 119 9.37 6.06 -7.89
CA PRO A 119 10.75 5.94 -7.44
C PRO A 119 11.66 5.38 -8.54
N ARG A 120 12.79 6.03 -8.79
CA ARG A 120 13.80 5.55 -9.75
C ARG A 120 14.57 4.37 -9.17
N ASP A 121 14.93 4.47 -7.90
CA ASP A 121 15.89 3.59 -7.25
C ASP A 121 15.22 2.72 -6.19
N SER A 122 15.86 1.59 -5.90
CA SER A 122 15.45 0.70 -4.81
C SER A 122 16.64 -0.02 -4.18
N ILE A 123 16.53 -0.31 -2.90
CA ILE A 123 17.46 -1.19 -2.18
C ILE A 123 16.76 -2.50 -1.83
N HIS A 124 17.53 -3.55 -1.59
CA HIS A 124 17.00 -4.80 -1.04
C HIS A 124 17.42 -4.94 0.42
N ILE A 125 16.46 -5.16 1.30
CA ILE A 125 16.71 -5.49 2.70
C ILE A 125 16.59 -7.01 2.92
N SER A 126 16.78 -7.45 4.16
CA SER A 126 16.70 -8.87 4.57
C SER A 126 15.51 -9.59 3.93
N ARG A 127 15.72 -10.84 3.49
CA ARG A 127 14.71 -11.70 2.83
C ARG A 127 14.26 -11.22 1.44
N GLY A 128 15.09 -10.41 0.77
CA GLY A 128 14.87 -9.99 -0.62
C GLY A 128 13.71 -9.02 -0.78
N VAL A 129 13.37 -8.28 0.27
CA VAL A 129 12.31 -7.26 0.21
C VAL A 129 12.88 -6.01 -0.43
N GLU A 130 12.29 -5.58 -1.54
CA GLU A 130 12.66 -4.35 -2.23
C GLU A 130 12.03 -3.14 -1.53
N VAL A 131 12.84 -2.11 -1.27
CA VAL A 131 12.42 -0.84 -0.70
C VAL A 131 12.65 0.24 -1.75
N PRO A 132 11.59 0.67 -2.48
CA PRO A 132 11.69 1.76 -3.42
C PRO A 132 11.84 3.10 -2.69
N PHE A 133 12.74 3.97 -3.17
CA PHE A 133 12.98 5.27 -2.55
C PHE A 133 13.28 6.35 -3.60
N GLU A 134 13.22 7.60 -3.16
CA GLU A 134 13.41 8.79 -3.99
C GLU A 134 14.77 8.82 -4.73
N PRO A 135 14.87 9.55 -5.86
CA PRO A 135 13.92 10.54 -6.38
C PRO A 135 12.75 9.94 -7.17
N LEU A 136 11.65 10.69 -7.22
CA LEU A 136 10.53 10.41 -8.12
C LEU A 136 10.85 10.90 -9.53
N VAL A 137 10.64 10.03 -10.52
CA VAL A 137 10.91 10.34 -11.92
C VAL A 137 9.70 9.99 -12.77
N ASN A 138 9.50 10.77 -13.84
CA ASN A 138 8.51 10.44 -14.85
C ASN A 138 9.01 9.26 -15.66
N VAL A 139 8.18 8.22 -15.76
CA VAL A 139 8.50 7.04 -16.55
C VAL A 139 8.08 7.31 -18.00
N PRO A 140 8.93 7.08 -19.01
CA PRO A 140 8.50 7.14 -20.40
C PRO A 140 7.54 5.98 -20.67
N LEU A 141 6.30 6.30 -21.05
CA LEU A 141 5.22 5.31 -21.19
C LEU A 141 4.55 5.43 -22.56
N PHE A 142 4.31 4.28 -23.21
CA PHE A 142 3.56 4.21 -24.46
C PHE A 142 2.08 4.56 -24.29
N GLN A 143 1.52 4.28 -23.11
CA GLN A 143 0.15 4.63 -22.75
C GLN A 143 0.14 5.64 -21.61
N LYS A 144 -0.58 6.75 -21.78
CA LYS A 144 -0.73 7.77 -20.74
C LYS A 144 -1.55 7.22 -19.56
N PRO A 145 -0.98 7.11 -18.34
CA PRO A 145 -1.72 6.65 -17.17
C PRO A 145 -2.78 7.65 -16.73
N GLN A 146 -3.85 7.14 -16.12
CA GLN A 146 -4.85 7.95 -15.43
C GLN A 146 -4.33 8.47 -14.08
N PHE A 147 -3.35 7.79 -13.48
CA PHE A 147 -2.87 8.05 -12.13
C PHE A 147 -1.50 8.71 -12.14
N ARG A 148 -1.25 9.65 -11.23
CA ARG A 148 0.07 10.28 -11.08
C ARG A 148 1.13 9.31 -10.58
N HIS A 149 0.77 8.40 -9.67
CA HIS A 149 1.72 7.55 -8.96
C HIS A 149 1.27 6.09 -8.94
N ASN A 150 2.26 5.19 -8.90
CA ASN A 150 2.05 3.76 -8.79
C ASN A 150 1.16 3.38 -7.60
N GLN A 151 0.34 2.35 -7.80
CA GLN A 151 -0.44 1.71 -6.73
C GLN A 151 -0.31 0.20 -6.85
N PHE A 152 -0.40 -0.46 -5.70
CA PHE A 152 -0.34 -1.91 -5.60
C PHE A 152 -1.56 -2.38 -4.83
N VAL A 153 -2.24 -3.41 -5.32
CA VAL A 153 -3.47 -3.93 -4.71
C VAL A 153 -3.37 -5.43 -4.55
N ILE A 154 -3.53 -5.91 -3.33
CA ILE A 154 -3.62 -7.35 -3.01
C ILE A 154 -5.06 -7.70 -2.64
N TYR A 155 -5.42 -8.97 -2.84
CA TYR A 155 -6.76 -9.50 -2.58
C TYR A 155 -6.74 -10.70 -1.63
N ASN A 156 -5.60 -10.96 -1.00
CA ASN A 156 -5.47 -11.89 0.11
C ASN A 156 -4.71 -11.20 1.27
N PRO A 157 -5.32 -11.07 2.47
CA PRO A 157 -4.64 -10.51 3.65
C PRO A 157 -3.34 -11.23 4.04
N ALA A 158 -3.20 -12.51 3.71
CA ALA A 158 -1.97 -13.26 3.93
C ALA A 158 -0.75 -12.72 3.15
N GLN A 159 -0.96 -11.88 2.13
CA GLN A 159 0.11 -11.28 1.33
C GLN A 159 0.73 -10.04 1.97
N VAL A 160 0.28 -9.59 3.15
CA VAL A 160 0.83 -8.41 3.82
C VAL A 160 1.26 -8.70 5.25
N ARG A 161 2.38 -8.11 5.64
CA ARG A 161 2.87 -8.03 7.01
C ARG A 161 3.20 -6.58 7.38
N ILE A 162 2.66 -6.06 8.47
CA ILE A 162 2.98 -4.71 8.95
C ILE A 162 4.34 -4.74 9.64
N ARG A 163 5.29 -3.89 9.20
CA ARG A 163 6.65 -3.86 9.75
C ARG A 163 6.89 -2.66 10.65
N TYR A 164 6.34 -1.51 10.25
CA TYR A 164 6.53 -0.25 10.97
C TYR A 164 5.24 0.57 10.98
N LEU A 165 5.03 1.25 12.11
CA LEU A 165 4.11 2.37 12.23
C LEU A 165 4.97 3.62 12.25
N VAL A 166 4.60 4.59 11.43
CA VAL A 166 5.29 5.86 11.28
C VAL A 166 4.33 6.95 11.71
N CYS A 167 4.66 7.65 12.79
CA CYS A 167 4.02 8.90 13.16
C CYS A 167 4.67 10.01 12.35
N VAL A 168 3.85 10.83 11.69
CA VAL A 168 4.30 11.95 10.86
C VAL A 168 3.73 13.23 11.44
N ASP A 169 4.59 14.20 11.69
CA ASP A 169 4.19 15.57 11.96
C ASP A 169 4.13 16.31 10.62
N PHE A 170 2.95 16.81 10.27
CA PHE A 170 2.76 17.60 9.05
C PHE A 170 2.97 19.07 9.38
N GLU A 171 3.94 19.67 8.71
CA GLU A 171 4.12 21.11 8.69
C GLU A 171 3.17 21.72 7.65
N CYS A 172 2.22 22.53 8.10
CA CYS A 172 1.50 23.41 7.18
C CYS A 172 2.44 24.57 6.83
N LEU A 173 2.92 24.62 5.59
CA LEU A 173 3.60 25.80 5.08
C LEU A 173 2.58 26.93 5.00
N SER A 174 2.73 27.93 5.87
CA SER A 174 1.99 29.20 5.89
C SER A 174 2.50 30.15 4.82
#